data_AF-A0A0D6N520-F1
#
_entry.id   AF-A0A0D6N520-F1
#
_cell.length_a   1.000
_cell.length_b   1.000
_cell.length_c   1.000
_cell.angle_alpha   90.00
_cell.angle_beta   90.00
_cell.angle_gamma   90.00
#
_symmetry.space_group_name_H-M   'P 1'
#
loop_
_entity.id
_entity.type
_entity.pdbx_description
1 polymer ?
#
loop_
_entity_poly.entity_id
_entity_poly.type
_entity_poly.pdbx_seq_one_letter_code
_entity_poly.pdbx_strand_id
1 'polypeptide(L)'
;MVASGVTTAQPVAFAANGLEGRYATALYELAADQQQLDAVLDEGAALARLIDESAPLRTVLADTRLDILVSRKAILAALDAQGFSPIIKNFVGVVADNRRLPVLRRILAALDALAASRRGEVVAEVSSAQPLSPDQRTQLQVRLAEAGYARVTICERVDATLLGGLVVRVGAKLYDASLQTRLFRLHYAMKGAA
;
A
#
# COMPACT_ATOMS: atom_id res chain seq x y z
N MET A 1 4.58 11.20 29.99
CA MET A 1 4.76 9.80 29.53
C MET A 1 3.49 9.36 28.82
N VAL A 2 3.34 9.70 27.53
CA VAL A 2 2.36 9.08 26.63
C VAL A 2 3.07 8.93 25.29
N ALA A 3 3.36 7.67 24.93
CA ALA A 3 4.07 7.32 23.72
C ALA A 3 3.11 7.41 22.52
N SER A 4 3.57 8.12 21.49
CA SER A 4 2.93 8.27 20.19
C SER A 4 2.70 6.90 19.54
N GLY A 5 1.44 6.55 19.34
CA GLY A 5 1.04 5.46 18.45
C GLY A 5 1.13 5.93 17.00
N VAL A 6 2.33 5.86 16.43
CA VAL A 6 2.49 5.94 14.97
C VAL A 6 2.02 4.62 14.40
N THR A 7 0.79 4.60 13.88
CA THR A 7 0.27 3.55 13.00
C THR A 7 1.23 3.42 11.83
N THR A 8 2.13 2.44 11.92
CA THR A 8 3.03 2.10 10.82
C THR A 8 2.18 1.47 9.74
N ALA A 9 1.84 2.24 8.71
CA ALA A 9 1.33 1.72 7.46
C ALA A 9 2.40 0.80 6.88
N GLN A 10 2.27 -0.50 7.15
CA GLN A 10 3.13 -1.51 6.55
C GLN A 10 2.87 -1.50 5.03
N PRO A 11 3.90 -1.42 4.18
CA PRO A 11 3.74 -1.59 2.75
C PRO A 11 3.28 -3.04 2.50
N VAL A 12 1.99 -3.21 2.20
CA VAL A 12 1.45 -4.51 1.82
C VAL A 12 1.97 -4.80 0.42
N ALA A 13 3.01 -5.64 0.34
CA ALA A 13 3.42 -6.21 -0.93
C ALA A 13 2.21 -6.93 -1.56
N PHE A 14 1.82 -6.53 -2.77
CA PHE A 14 0.67 -7.10 -3.46
C PHE A 14 0.92 -8.59 -3.73
N ALA A 15 0.25 -9.46 -2.99
CA ALA A 15 0.23 -10.89 -3.23
C ALA A 15 -1.05 -11.25 -3.99
N ALA A 16 -0.94 -11.40 -5.32
CA ALA A 16 -2.07 -11.76 -6.19
C ALA A 16 -2.76 -13.08 -5.79
N ASN A 17 -2.05 -13.99 -5.12
CA ASN A 17 -2.56 -15.29 -4.69
C ASN A 17 -3.35 -15.25 -3.36
N GLY A 18 -3.40 -14.11 -2.68
CA GLY A 18 -4.18 -13.93 -1.46
C GLY A 18 -5.68 -13.82 -1.75
N LEU A 19 -6.50 -14.11 -0.75
CA LEU A 19 -7.94 -13.85 -0.79
C LEU A 19 -8.20 -12.38 -1.18
N GLU A 20 -7.44 -11.49 -0.58
CA GLU A 20 -7.52 -10.04 -0.77
C GLU A 20 -7.19 -9.63 -2.19
N GLY A 21 -6.14 -10.23 -2.76
CA GLY A 21 -5.73 -10.02 -4.14
C GLY A 21 -6.81 -10.43 -5.13
N ARG A 22 -7.51 -11.54 -4.90
CA ARG A 22 -8.58 -12.00 -5.81
C ARG A 22 -9.78 -11.04 -5.84
N TYR A 23 -10.22 -10.56 -4.69
CA TYR A 23 -11.31 -9.56 -4.63
C TYR A 23 -10.87 -8.21 -5.21
N ALA A 24 -9.64 -7.78 -4.92
CA ALA A 24 -9.08 -6.56 -5.49
C ALA A 24 -8.98 -6.61 -7.02
N THR A 25 -8.50 -7.73 -7.58
CA THR A 25 -8.44 -7.93 -9.04
C THR A 25 -9.83 -7.93 -9.66
N ALA A 26 -10.80 -8.63 -9.07
CA ALA A 26 -12.16 -8.66 -9.59
C ALA A 26 -12.84 -7.28 -9.58
N LEU A 27 -12.64 -6.49 -8.53
CA LEU A 27 -13.14 -5.12 -8.47
C LEU A 27 -12.45 -4.21 -9.48
N TYR A 28 -11.14 -4.36 -9.64
CA TYR A 28 -10.36 -3.60 -10.63
C TYR A 28 -10.80 -3.91 -12.07
N GLU A 29 -10.98 -5.19 -12.41
CA GLU A 29 -11.48 -5.62 -13.73
C GLU A 29 -12.89 -5.08 -13.99
N LEU A 30 -13.78 -5.19 -13.02
CA LEU A 30 -15.15 -4.64 -13.13
C LEU A 30 -15.15 -3.11 -13.34
N ALA A 31 -14.27 -2.39 -12.64
CA ALA A 31 -14.14 -0.94 -12.77
C ALA A 31 -13.49 -0.53 -14.10
N ALA A 32 -12.57 -1.35 -14.61
CA ALA A 32 -11.94 -1.17 -15.93
C ALA A 32 -12.96 -1.37 -17.06
N ASP A 33 -13.76 -2.44 -16.99
CA ASP A 33 -14.81 -2.75 -17.96
C ASP A 33 -15.87 -1.64 -18.05
N GLN A 34 -16.18 -1.00 -16.92
CA GLN A 34 -17.14 0.11 -16.85
C GLN A 34 -16.51 1.49 -17.10
N GLN A 35 -15.21 1.56 -17.40
CA GLN A 35 -14.46 2.81 -17.58
C GLN A 35 -14.58 3.79 -16.39
N GLN A 36 -14.85 3.28 -15.18
CA GLN A 36 -15.02 4.06 -13.95
C GLN A 36 -13.86 3.84 -12.97
N LEU A 37 -12.71 3.41 -13.49
CA LEU A 37 -11.57 2.97 -12.70
C LEU A 37 -11.09 4.05 -11.72
N ASP A 38 -10.95 5.30 -12.18
CA ASP A 38 -10.48 6.40 -11.35
C ASP A 38 -11.47 6.72 -10.22
N ALA A 39 -12.78 6.76 -10.53
CA ALA A 39 -13.82 7.00 -9.54
C ALA A 39 -13.87 5.88 -8.48
N VAL A 40 -13.75 4.62 -8.89
CA VAL A 40 -13.74 3.46 -7.98
C VAL A 40 -12.51 3.46 -7.07
N LEU A 41 -11.36 3.91 -7.55
CA LEU A 41 -10.16 4.05 -6.72
C LEU A 41 -10.31 5.17 -5.68
N ASP A 42 -10.81 6.34 -6.09
CA ASP A 42 -11.04 7.46 -5.17
C ASP A 42 -12.07 7.09 -4.10
N GLU A 43 -13.15 6.41 -4.50
CA GLU A 43 -14.15 5.87 -3.58
C GLU A 43 -13.57 4.78 -2.67
N GLY A 44 -12.75 3.87 -3.21
CA GLY A 44 -12.07 2.84 -2.42
C GLY A 44 -11.18 3.45 -1.32
N ALA A 45 -10.43 4.49 -1.67
CA ALA A 45 -9.60 5.24 -0.73
C ALA A 45 -10.43 5.99 0.32
N ALA A 46 -11.55 6.61 -0.09
CA ALA A 46 -12.47 7.27 0.84
C ALA A 46 -13.09 6.28 1.83
N LEU A 47 -13.48 5.09 1.36
CA LEU A 47 -13.99 4.02 2.21
C LEU A 47 -12.92 3.52 3.18
N ALA A 48 -11.68 3.35 2.74
CA ALA A 48 -10.58 2.94 3.61
C ALA A 48 -10.33 3.95 4.74
N ARG A 49 -10.40 5.26 4.44
CA ARG A 49 -10.29 6.35 5.43
C ARG A 49 -11.46 6.35 6.41
N LEU A 50 -12.68 6.20 5.91
CA LEU A 50 -13.88 6.15 6.73
C LEU A 50 -13.83 5.00 7.73
N ILE A 51 -13.33 3.83 7.30
CA ILE A 51 -13.08 2.69 8.19
C ILE A 51 -12.02 3.03 9.23
N ASP A 52 -10.95 3.75 8.89
CA ASP A 52 -9.91 4.14 9.85
C ASP A 52 -10.38 5.13 10.92
N GLU A 53 -11.12 6.14 10.48
CA GLU A 53 -11.59 7.24 11.32
C GLU A 53 -12.70 6.78 12.28
N SER A 54 -13.52 5.81 11.86
CA SER A 54 -14.69 5.37 12.62
C SER A 54 -14.39 4.11 13.44
N ALA A 55 -13.97 4.32 14.70
CA ALA A 55 -13.86 3.25 15.70
C ALA A 55 -15.09 2.30 15.79
N PRO A 56 -16.35 2.79 15.80
CA PRO A 56 -17.52 1.90 15.85
C PRO A 56 -17.71 1.07 14.58
N LEU A 57 -17.28 1.56 13.41
CA LEU A 57 -17.34 0.78 12.17
C LEU A 57 -16.28 -0.31 12.18
N ARG A 58 -15.09 -0.04 12.73
CA ARG A 58 -14.04 -1.06 12.87
C ARG A 58 -14.46 -2.22 13.77
N THR A 59 -15.12 -1.92 14.90
CA THR A 59 -15.59 -2.97 15.80
C THR A 59 -16.68 -3.82 15.14
N VAL A 60 -17.64 -3.20 14.45
CA VAL A 60 -18.68 -3.92 13.69
C VAL A 60 -18.08 -4.76 12.55
N LEU A 61 -17.09 -4.22 11.84
CA LEU A 61 -16.41 -4.93 10.75
C LEU A 61 -15.55 -6.10 11.25
N ALA A 62 -14.97 -5.98 12.45
CA ALA A 62 -14.16 -7.03 13.05
C ALA A 62 -15.00 -8.11 13.75
N ASP A 63 -16.22 -7.78 14.19
CA ASP A 63 -17.07 -8.71 14.92
C ASP A 63 -17.75 -9.71 13.97
N THR A 64 -17.22 -10.92 13.95
CA THR A 64 -17.73 -12.04 13.13
C THR A 64 -18.98 -12.68 13.74
N ARG A 65 -19.40 -12.28 14.95
CA ARG A 65 -20.58 -12.83 15.64
C ARG A 65 -21.86 -12.09 15.30
N LEU A 66 -21.78 -10.92 14.67
CA LEU A 66 -22.94 -10.16 14.24
C LEU A 66 -23.62 -10.83 13.05
N ASP A 67 -24.95 -10.75 13.03
CA ASP A 67 -25.74 -11.23 11.91
C ASP A 67 -25.36 -10.47 10.63
N ILE A 68 -25.20 -11.23 9.55
CA ILE A 68 -24.74 -10.74 8.24
C ILE A 68 -25.66 -9.63 7.75
N LEU A 69 -26.97 -9.77 7.98
CA LEU A 69 -27.97 -8.79 7.57
C LEU A 69 -27.80 -7.46 8.31
N VAL A 70 -27.46 -7.49 9.59
CA VAL A 70 -27.26 -6.30 10.41
C VAL A 70 -25.98 -5.57 9.99
N SER A 71 -24.87 -6.30 9.86
CA SER A 71 -23.59 -5.72 9.43
C SER A 71 -23.66 -5.18 8.00
N ARG A 72 -24.32 -5.90 7.08
CA ARG A 72 -24.57 -5.45 5.71
C ARG A 72 -25.37 -4.16 5.70
N LYS A 73 -26.49 -4.11 6.43
CA LYS A 73 -27.36 -2.93 6.48
C LYS A 73 -26.64 -1.71 7.07
N ALA A 74 -25.85 -1.89 8.13
CA ALA A 74 -25.06 -0.83 8.74
C ALA A 74 -24.04 -0.23 7.77
N ILE A 75 -23.32 -1.08 7.02
CA ILE A 75 -22.31 -0.60 6.08
C ILE A 75 -22.95 0.03 4.84
N LEU A 76 -24.01 -0.57 4.29
CA LEU A 76 -24.73 0.02 3.16
C LEU A 76 -25.34 1.38 3.53
N ALA A 77 -25.89 1.53 4.73
CA ALA A 77 -26.39 2.81 5.22
C ALA A 77 -25.26 3.87 5.33
N ALA A 78 -24.07 3.47 5.79
CA ALA A 78 -22.90 4.36 5.82
C ALA A 78 -22.43 4.76 4.41
N LEU A 79 -22.50 3.83 3.44
CA LEU A 79 -22.18 4.10 2.04
C LEU A 79 -23.23 4.98 1.35
N ASP A 80 -24.51 4.81 1.69
CA ASP A 80 -25.59 5.64 1.18
C ASP A 80 -25.50 7.08 1.69
N ALA A 81 -25.18 7.27 2.99
CA ALA A 81 -25.01 8.59 3.58
C ALA A 81 -23.88 9.42 2.92
N GLN A 82 -22.87 8.74 2.37
CA GLN A 82 -21.71 9.36 1.72
C GLN A 82 -21.82 9.43 0.19
N GLY A 83 -22.89 8.88 -0.41
CA GLY A 83 -23.13 8.98 -1.84
C GLY A 83 -22.24 8.11 -2.74
N PHE A 84 -21.72 6.97 -2.23
CA PHE A 84 -20.87 6.07 -3.00
C PHE A 84 -21.58 5.45 -4.22
N SER A 85 -20.80 5.07 -5.24
CA SER A 85 -21.30 4.44 -6.47
C SER A 85 -22.00 3.10 -6.21
N PRO A 86 -22.91 2.67 -7.12
CA PRO A 86 -23.53 1.35 -7.04
C PRO A 86 -22.51 0.21 -7.15
N ILE A 87 -21.37 0.43 -7.81
CA ILE A 87 -20.30 -0.58 -7.94
C ILE A 87 -19.72 -0.92 -6.57
N ILE A 88 -19.32 0.09 -5.79
CA ILE A 88 -18.76 -0.11 -4.45
C ILE A 88 -19.80 -0.70 -3.50
N LYS A 89 -21.07 -0.25 -3.57
CA LYS A 89 -22.16 -0.80 -2.75
C LYS A 89 -22.39 -2.29 -3.04
N ASN A 90 -22.42 -2.67 -4.31
CA ASN A 90 -22.58 -4.06 -4.71
C ASN A 90 -21.38 -4.91 -4.28
N PHE A 91 -20.17 -4.39 -4.45
CA PHE A 91 -18.95 -5.05 -4.01
C PHE A 91 -18.93 -5.31 -2.50
N VAL A 92 -19.22 -4.28 -1.70
CA VAL A 92 -19.28 -4.41 -0.24
C VAL A 92 -20.40 -5.35 0.19
N GLY A 93 -21.54 -5.35 -0.52
CA GLY A 93 -22.61 -6.33 -0.34
C GLY A 93 -22.13 -7.76 -0.54
N VAL A 94 -21.39 -8.04 -1.61
CA VAL A 94 -20.82 -9.37 -1.89
C VAL A 94 -19.79 -9.76 -0.83
N VAL A 95 -18.94 -8.83 -0.37
CA VAL A 95 -17.98 -9.10 0.71
C VAL A 95 -18.71 -9.39 2.03
N ALA A 96 -19.82 -8.70 2.30
CA ALA A 96 -20.69 -8.95 3.45
C ALA A 96 -21.32 -10.34 3.41
N ASP A 97 -21.91 -10.72 2.28
CA ASP A 97 -22.57 -12.02 2.08
C ASP A 97 -21.58 -13.19 2.26
N ASN A 98 -20.33 -12.98 1.86
CA ASN A 98 -19.27 -13.98 2.02
C ASN A 98 -18.66 -14.02 3.44
N ARG A 99 -19.19 -13.26 4.42
CA ARG A 99 -18.64 -13.10 5.78
C ARG A 99 -17.18 -12.62 5.81
N ARG A 100 -16.77 -11.81 4.83
CA ARG A 100 -15.38 -11.32 4.66
C ARG A 100 -15.18 -9.85 5.03
N LEU A 101 -16.14 -9.27 5.76
CA LEU A 101 -16.08 -7.90 6.26
C LEU A 101 -14.81 -7.55 7.06
N PRO A 102 -14.25 -8.44 7.92
CA PRO A 102 -13.01 -8.12 8.65
C PRO A 102 -11.81 -7.88 7.72
N VAL A 103 -11.86 -8.44 6.51
CA VAL A 103 -10.79 -8.36 5.53
C VAL A 103 -11.01 -7.21 4.53
N LEU A 104 -12.17 -6.54 4.57
CA LEU A 104 -12.53 -5.47 3.64
C LEU A 104 -11.45 -4.39 3.55
N ARG A 105 -10.90 -3.95 4.69
CA ARG A 105 -9.83 -2.96 4.69
C ARG A 105 -8.57 -3.44 3.97
N ARG A 106 -8.20 -4.71 4.15
CA ARG A 106 -7.04 -5.30 3.49
C ARG A 106 -7.28 -5.47 1.99
N ILE A 107 -8.51 -5.75 1.59
CA ILE A 107 -8.92 -5.80 0.18
C ILE A 107 -8.78 -4.43 -0.48
N LEU A 108 -9.23 -3.36 0.18
CA LEU A 108 -9.07 -1.99 -0.32
C LEU A 108 -7.59 -1.60 -0.46
N ALA A 109 -6.75 -1.93 0.53
CA ALA A 109 -5.31 -1.71 0.43
C ALA A 109 -4.67 -2.51 -0.73
N ALA A 110 -5.15 -3.73 -0.99
CA ALA A 110 -4.71 -4.53 -2.12
C ALA A 110 -5.17 -3.97 -3.47
N LEU A 111 -6.35 -3.33 -3.53
CA LEU A 111 -6.85 -2.62 -4.72
C LEU A 111 -5.93 -1.44 -5.06
N ASP A 112 -5.57 -0.62 -4.08
CA ASP A 112 -4.67 0.51 -4.28
C ASP A 112 -3.29 0.04 -4.77
N ALA A 113 -2.75 -1.01 -4.15
CA ALA A 113 -1.47 -1.60 -4.55
C ALA A 113 -1.52 -2.19 -5.97
N LEU A 114 -2.63 -2.83 -6.35
CA LEU A 114 -2.85 -3.36 -7.70
C LEU A 114 -2.95 -2.22 -8.72
N ALA A 115 -3.70 -1.18 -8.41
CA ALA A 115 -3.86 -0.02 -9.28
C ALA A 115 -2.53 0.70 -9.52
N ALA A 116 -1.74 0.90 -8.47
CA ALA A 116 -0.38 1.43 -8.58
C ALA A 116 0.49 0.53 -9.49
N SER A 117 0.47 -0.79 -9.26
CA SER A 117 1.24 -1.74 -10.08
C SER A 117 0.82 -1.73 -11.56
N ARG A 118 -0.48 -1.64 -11.86
CA ARG A 118 -1.02 -1.61 -13.23
C ARG A 118 -0.80 -0.27 -13.93
N ARG A 119 -0.81 0.84 -13.19
CA ARG A 119 -0.45 2.18 -13.68
C ARG A 119 1.06 2.34 -13.94
N GLY A 120 1.86 1.32 -13.63
CA GLY A 120 3.31 1.36 -13.75
C GLY A 120 3.96 2.23 -12.68
N GLU A 121 3.24 2.55 -11.60
CA GLU A 121 3.79 3.19 -10.41
C GLU A 121 4.55 2.14 -9.61
N VAL A 122 5.86 2.11 -9.82
CA VAL A 122 6.73 1.24 -9.06
C VAL A 122 7.14 1.98 -7.79
N VAL A 123 6.76 1.45 -6.64
CA VAL A 123 7.18 2.02 -5.36
C VAL A 123 8.67 1.72 -5.18
N ALA A 124 9.47 2.78 -5.07
CA ALA A 124 10.88 2.67 -4.71
C ALA A 124 11.05 3.07 -3.24
N GLU A 125 11.42 2.11 -2.40
CA GLU A 125 11.84 2.39 -1.03
C GLU A 125 13.29 2.88 -1.06
N VAL A 126 13.50 4.15 -0.71
CA VAL A 126 14.82 4.76 -0.64
C VAL A 126 15.20 4.93 0.82
N SER A 127 16.22 4.20 1.26
CA SER A 127 16.82 4.37 2.58
C SER A 127 18.09 5.22 2.46
N SER A 128 18.12 6.36 3.14
CA SER A 128 19.23 7.31 3.11
C SER A 128 19.71 7.67 4.52
N ALA A 129 21.00 7.93 4.68
CA ALA A 129 21.58 8.32 5.98
C ALA A 129 21.14 9.72 6.44
N GLN A 130 20.75 10.58 5.50
CA GLN A 130 20.22 11.92 5.72
C GLN A 130 18.96 12.12 4.88
N PRO A 131 18.03 13.00 5.31
CA PRO A 131 16.89 13.37 4.48
C PRO A 131 17.36 13.91 3.12
N LEU A 132 16.72 13.47 2.05
CA LEU A 132 17.06 13.87 0.69
C LEU A 132 16.66 15.34 0.46
N SER A 133 17.50 16.09 -0.24
CA SER A 133 17.11 17.41 -0.74
C SER A 133 16.12 17.26 -1.92
N PRO A 134 15.26 18.26 -2.20
CA PRO A 134 14.34 18.21 -3.32
C PRO A 134 15.04 18.01 -4.67
N ASP A 135 16.24 18.56 -4.83
CA ASP A 135 17.08 18.37 -6.03
C ASP A 135 17.54 16.91 -6.17
N GLN A 136 17.98 16.30 -5.07
CA GLN A 136 18.40 14.89 -5.05
C GLN A 136 17.24 13.95 -5.35
N ARG A 137 16.06 14.24 -4.81
CA ARG A 137 14.83 13.48 -5.09
C ARG A 137 14.47 13.51 -6.57
N THR A 138 14.53 14.70 -7.17
CA THR A 138 14.25 14.89 -8.61
C THR A 138 15.28 14.14 -9.46
N GLN A 139 16.56 14.22 -9.09
CA GLN A 139 17.63 13.53 -9.81
C GLN A 139 17.51 12.00 -9.69
N LEU A 140 17.11 11.48 -8.53
CA LEU A 140 16.79 10.06 -8.33
C LEU A 140 15.62 9.61 -9.20
N GLN A 141 14.57 10.42 -9.29
CA GLN A 141 13.42 10.13 -10.17
C GLN A 141 13.86 10.03 -11.64
N VAL A 142 14.68 10.96 -12.13
CA VAL A 142 15.22 10.92 -13.50
C VAL A 142 16.07 9.67 -13.72
N ARG A 143 16.97 9.33 -12.78
CA ARG A 143 17.82 8.13 -12.89
C ARG A 143 17.01 6.84 -12.86
N LEU A 144 15.94 6.79 -12.07
CA LEU A 144 15.04 5.63 -12.03
C LEU A 144 14.19 5.54 -13.31
N ALA A 145 13.80 6.67 -13.89
CA ALA A 145 13.15 6.70 -15.20
C ALA A 145 14.08 6.21 -16.32
N GLU A 146 15.35 6.63 -16.34
CA GLU A 146 16.38 6.12 -17.26
C GLU A 146 16.61 4.62 -17.10
N ALA A 147 16.50 4.09 -15.87
CA ALA A 147 16.62 2.66 -15.59
C ALA A 147 15.39 1.83 -16.02
N GLY A 148 14.37 2.46 -16.62
CA GLY A 148 13.18 1.80 -17.17
C GLY A 148 11.95 1.86 -16.27
N TYR A 149 11.93 2.66 -15.20
CA TYR A 149 10.78 2.82 -14.31
C TYR A 149 10.06 4.15 -14.59
N ALA A 150 9.05 4.12 -15.46
CA ALA A 150 8.41 5.31 -16.02
C ALA A 150 7.67 6.20 -14.98
N ARG A 151 7.13 5.61 -13.91
CA ARG A 151 6.52 6.35 -12.79
C ARG A 151 6.97 5.71 -11.49
N VAL A 152 7.79 6.42 -10.72
CA VAL A 152 8.31 5.91 -9.43
C VAL A 152 7.80 6.78 -8.30
N THR A 153 7.00 6.16 -7.44
CA THR A 153 6.61 6.74 -6.16
C THR A 153 7.70 6.43 -5.15
N ILE A 154 8.46 7.46 -4.76
CA ILE A 154 9.58 7.34 -3.83
C ILE A 154 9.05 7.38 -2.39
N CYS A 155 9.23 6.28 -1.66
CA CYS A 155 9.03 6.22 -0.21
C CYS A 155 10.38 6.38 0.48
N GLU A 156 10.61 7.54 1.08
CA GLU A 156 11.87 7.86 1.75
C GLU A 156 11.86 7.37 3.20
N ARG A 157 12.94 6.71 3.60
CA ARG A 157 13.19 6.29 4.98
C ARG A 157 14.58 6.75 5.39
N VAL A 158 14.67 7.50 6.48
CA VAL A 158 15.97 7.93 7.01
C VAL A 158 16.51 6.84 7.94
N ASP A 159 17.67 6.30 7.61
CA ASP A 159 18.38 5.30 8.41
C ASP A 159 19.84 5.72 8.65
N ALA A 160 20.11 6.21 9.86
CA ALA A 160 21.43 6.67 10.26
C ALA A 160 22.48 5.55 10.35
N THR A 161 22.10 4.27 10.36
CA THR A 161 23.07 3.16 10.42
C THR A 161 23.86 2.98 9.13
N LEU A 162 23.36 3.52 8.01
CA LEU A 162 24.02 3.42 6.71
C LEU A 162 25.35 4.20 6.66
N LEU A 163 25.60 5.11 7.63
CA LEU A 163 26.77 6.01 7.75
C LEU A 163 26.99 6.97 6.58
N GLY A 164 26.36 6.72 5.44
CA GLY A 164 26.34 7.53 4.23
C GLY A 164 25.93 6.71 3.01
N GLY A 165 25.56 7.39 1.92
CA GLY A 165 25.07 6.76 0.69
C GLY A 165 23.56 6.48 0.70
N LEU A 166 23.13 5.71 -0.29
CA LEU A 166 21.71 5.44 -0.56
C LEU A 166 21.50 3.95 -0.85
N VAL A 167 20.40 3.41 -0.34
CA VAL A 167 19.91 2.06 -0.66
C VAL A 167 18.54 2.23 -1.28
N VAL A 168 18.37 1.79 -2.51
CA VAL A 168 17.10 1.89 -3.24
C VAL A 168 16.58 0.49 -3.53
N ARG A 169 15.39 0.18 -3.03
CA ARG A 169 14.69 -1.08 -3.31
C ARG A 169 13.51 -0.81 -4.21
N VAL A 170 13.52 -1.44 -5.38
CA VAL A 170 12.48 -1.32 -6.41
C VAL A 170 11.93 -2.72 -6.68
N GLY A 171 10.77 -3.04 -6.07
CA GLY A 171 10.20 -4.39 -6.10
C GLY A 171 11.18 -5.44 -5.55
N ALA A 172 11.70 -6.30 -6.43
CA ALA A 172 12.68 -7.35 -6.10
C ALA A 172 14.15 -6.93 -6.31
N LYS A 173 14.42 -5.78 -6.93
CA LYS A 173 15.78 -5.30 -7.20
C LYS A 173 16.23 -4.37 -6.07
N LEU A 174 17.44 -4.61 -5.57
CA LEU A 174 18.06 -3.82 -4.51
C LEU A 174 19.35 -3.18 -5.04
N TYR A 175 19.38 -1.86 -5.07
CA TYR A 175 20.52 -1.05 -5.45
C TYR A 175 21.12 -0.47 -4.16
N ASP A 176 22.19 -1.10 -3.68
CA ASP A 176 22.88 -0.68 -2.46
C ASP A 176 24.18 0.07 -2.81
N ALA A 177 24.21 1.36 -2.50
CA ALA A 177 25.38 2.22 -2.58
C ALA A 177 25.77 2.79 -1.21
N SER A 178 25.39 2.11 -0.10
CA SER A 178 25.71 2.54 1.26
C SER A 178 27.19 2.36 1.60
N LEU A 179 27.70 3.26 2.45
CA LEU A 179 29.07 3.19 2.96
C LEU A 179 29.24 2.00 3.91
N GLN A 180 28.22 1.68 4.70
CA GLN A 180 28.20 0.51 5.57
C GLN A 180 28.52 -0.78 4.79
N THR A 181 27.83 -1.04 3.67
CA THR A 181 28.06 -2.25 2.87
C THR A 181 29.45 -2.25 2.24
N ARG A 182 29.97 -1.09 1.79
CA ARG A 182 31.35 -0.99 1.26
C ARG A 182 32.39 -1.32 2.32
N LEU A 183 32.26 -0.80 3.53
CA LEU A 183 33.14 -1.09 4.66
C LEU A 183 33.05 -2.56 5.08
N PHE A 184 31.83 -3.12 5.12
CA PHE A 184 31.63 -4.53 5.46
C PHE A 184 32.28 -5.46 4.43
N ARG A 185 32.16 -5.15 3.14
CA ARG A 185 32.85 -5.90 2.06
C ARG A 185 34.37 -5.82 2.20
N LEU A 186 34.91 -4.65 2.54
CA LEU A 186 36.35 -4.47 2.74
C LEU A 186 36.85 -5.25 3.96
N HIS A 187 36.13 -5.16 5.08
CA HIS A 187 36.42 -5.93 6.29
C HIS A 187 36.38 -7.44 6.05
N TYR A 188 35.38 -7.90 5.29
CA TYR A 188 35.26 -9.31 4.92
C TYR A 188 36.40 -9.75 3.98
N ALA A 189 36.76 -8.93 3.00
CA ALA A 189 37.91 -9.20 2.13
C ALA A 189 39.23 -9.27 2.92
N MET A 190 39.39 -8.44 3.95
CA MET A 190 40.55 -8.49 4.85
C MET A 190 40.55 -9.69 5.80
N LYS A 191 39.38 -10.25 6.13
CA LYS A 191 39.27 -11.49 6.93
C LYS A 191 39.31 -12.78 6.11
N GLY A 192 38.99 -12.71 4.81
CA GLY A 192 38.86 -13.86 3.91
C GLY A 192 40.00 -14.04 2.91
N ALA A 193 41.05 -13.22 2.98
CA ALA A 193 42.31 -13.49 2.28
C ALA A 193 43.14 -14.50 3.09
N ALA A 194 42.74 -15.76 3.03
CA ALA A 194 43.52 -16.93 3.41
C ALA A 194 43.33 -18.00 2.34
#